data_AF-A0A7S3FSW4-F1
#
_entry.id   AF-A0A7S3FSW4-F1
#
_cell.length_a   1.000
_cell.length_b   1.000
_cell.length_c   1.000
_cell.angle_alpha   90.00
_cell.angle_beta   90.00
_cell.angle_gamma   90.00
#
_symmetry.space_group_name_H-M   'P 1'
#
loop_
_entity.id
_entity.type
_entity.pdbx_description
1 polymer ?
#
loop_
_entity_poly.entity_id
_entity_poly.type
_entity_poly.pdbx_seq_one_letter_code
_entity_poly.pdbx_strand_id
1 'polypeptide(L)'
;EPPRADDDSGIFRDEGGAAAAVGESAGPPGALSTASPMGDAERELARRAVLSACAEVSCEECRDLCDALDRRTGDGDCGTTLARGAEAIAKDVSEGRFDFSSWPAAAACLARSVQVHMGGTSGAIYNILFTAAGTSLEEAEDGRPTLVRILNALEAGLAAVQKYGGAVPGDRTLVDALVPFLNSAKTIDASSPPESVKASLLESLARAEEGAEGTKGMTDA
;
A
#
# COMPACT_ATOMS: atom_id res chain seq x y z
N GLU A 1 5.11 -42.28 -54.96
CA GLU A 1 6.40 -41.94 -55.59
C GLU A 1 6.27 -40.65 -56.41
N PRO A 2 7.38 -39.95 -56.74
CA PRO A 2 7.46 -38.48 -56.76
C PRO A 2 7.58 -37.89 -58.20
N PRO A 3 7.97 -36.60 -58.40
CA PRO A 3 9.32 -36.03 -58.18
C PRO A 3 9.34 -34.77 -57.26
N ARG A 4 10.43 -34.28 -56.62
CA ARG A 4 11.77 -33.80 -57.09
C ARG A 4 11.66 -32.62 -58.10
N ALA A 5 12.52 -31.59 -58.17
CA ALA A 5 13.73 -31.16 -57.43
C ALA A 5 14.08 -29.69 -57.81
N ASP A 6 14.99 -28.91 -57.20
CA ASP A 6 15.56 -28.72 -55.83
C ASP A 6 16.50 -27.46 -55.89
N ASP A 7 16.44 -26.47 -54.98
CA ASP A 7 17.32 -25.26 -54.88
C ASP A 7 17.31 -24.74 -53.41
N ASP A 8 18.35 -24.94 -52.59
CA ASP A 8 19.59 -24.13 -52.41
C ASP A 8 19.30 -22.66 -52.03
N SER A 9 19.96 -22.01 -51.06
CA SER A 9 21.22 -22.29 -50.34
C SER A 9 21.20 -21.69 -48.92
N GLY A 10 22.31 -21.80 -48.17
CA GLY A 10 22.43 -21.33 -46.78
C GLY A 10 22.13 -19.82 -46.58
N ILE A 11 22.03 -19.32 -45.35
CA ILE A 11 23.12 -19.28 -44.36
C ILE A 11 22.51 -19.01 -42.97
N PHE A 12 22.92 -19.77 -41.95
CA PHE A 12 23.52 -19.24 -40.72
C PHE A 12 24.20 -20.39 -39.98
N ARG A 13 25.52 -20.27 -39.76
CA ARG A 13 26.33 -21.29 -39.10
C ARG A 13 26.23 -21.18 -37.59
N ASP A 14 26.17 -22.33 -36.95
CA ASP A 14 26.59 -22.50 -35.56
C ASP A 14 28.12 -22.34 -35.47
N GLU A 15 28.59 -21.45 -34.60
CA GLU A 15 29.92 -21.54 -34.00
C GLU A 15 29.80 -21.19 -32.51
N GLY A 16 29.84 -22.21 -31.66
CA GLY A 16 29.93 -22.03 -30.22
C GLY A 16 31.35 -21.68 -29.76
N GLY A 17 31.46 -20.97 -28.63
CA GLY A 17 32.71 -20.92 -27.87
C GLY A 17 33.09 -19.57 -27.28
N ALA A 18 32.50 -19.20 -26.14
CA ALA A 18 33.20 -18.51 -25.05
C ALA A 18 32.32 -18.48 -23.78
N ALA A 19 32.59 -19.37 -22.82
CA ALA A 19 32.08 -19.21 -21.46
C ALA A 19 32.90 -18.10 -20.77
N ALA A 20 32.37 -16.87 -20.76
CA ALA A 20 32.97 -15.75 -20.04
C ALA A 20 32.30 -15.60 -18.67
N ALA A 21 32.98 -16.06 -17.62
CA ALA A 21 32.56 -15.81 -16.25
C ALA A 21 32.80 -14.34 -15.89
N VAL A 22 31.71 -13.57 -15.79
CA VAL A 22 31.61 -12.24 -15.21
C VAL A 22 30.19 -12.10 -14.66
N GLY A 23 29.97 -11.69 -13.42
CA GLY A 23 30.90 -11.45 -12.33
C GLY A 23 30.05 -11.12 -11.11
N GLU A 24 30.21 -11.85 -10.01
CA GLU A 24 29.32 -11.76 -8.86
C GLU A 24 29.58 -10.46 -8.08
N SER A 25 28.92 -9.36 -8.48
CA SER A 25 28.90 -8.11 -7.73
C SER A 25 27.59 -7.97 -6.96
N ALA A 26 27.46 -8.78 -5.90
CA ALA A 26 26.51 -8.48 -4.84
C ALA A 26 26.89 -7.13 -4.21
N GLY A 27 26.21 -6.06 -4.62
CA GLY A 27 26.25 -4.79 -3.92
C GLY A 27 25.71 -4.99 -2.50
N PRO A 28 26.27 -4.31 -1.48
CA PRO A 28 25.85 -4.52 -0.11
C PRO A 28 24.38 -4.11 0.09
N PRO A 29 23.52 -4.94 0.70
CA PRO A 29 22.20 -4.52 1.13
C PRO A 29 22.37 -3.60 2.35
N GLY A 30 22.50 -2.30 2.10
CA GLY A 30 23.01 -1.37 3.13
C GLY A 30 22.85 0.10 2.79
N ALA A 31 21.72 0.50 2.20
CA ALA A 31 21.25 1.86 2.40
C ALA A 31 20.80 1.97 3.87
N LEU A 32 21.68 2.47 4.74
CA LEU A 32 21.30 2.93 6.07
C LEU A 32 20.27 4.04 5.87
N SER A 33 19.01 3.79 6.26
CA SER A 33 17.96 4.81 6.17
C SER A 33 18.41 6.04 6.95
N THR A 34 18.39 7.20 6.28
CA THR A 34 18.73 8.48 6.89
C THR A 34 17.59 9.05 7.74
N ALA A 35 16.46 8.35 7.81
CA ALA A 35 15.29 8.76 8.57
C ALA A 35 15.54 8.69 10.08
N SER A 36 15.13 9.74 10.79
CA SER A 36 15.21 9.79 12.25
C SER A 36 14.45 8.63 12.90
N PRO A 37 15.03 7.97 13.92
CA PRO A 37 14.42 6.83 14.58
C PRO A 37 13.18 7.26 15.37
N MET A 38 12.15 6.41 15.39
CA MET A 38 11.00 6.58 16.28
C MET A 38 11.44 6.50 17.75
N GLY A 39 10.94 7.41 18.58
CA GLY A 39 11.04 7.29 20.03
C GLY A 39 10.17 6.14 20.55
N ASP A 40 10.44 5.61 21.74
CA ASP A 40 9.76 4.38 22.22
C ASP A 40 8.23 4.55 22.39
N ALA A 41 7.77 5.75 22.76
CA ALA A 41 6.34 6.07 22.81
C ALA A 41 5.69 6.11 21.42
N GLU A 42 6.40 6.61 20.39
CA GLU A 42 5.94 6.55 19.00
C GLU A 42 5.95 5.11 18.48
N ARG A 43 6.99 4.34 18.82
CA ARG A 43 7.13 2.92 18.45
C ARG A 43 5.95 2.09 18.95
N GLU A 44 5.58 2.27 20.21
CA GLU A 44 4.43 1.60 20.82
C GLU A 44 3.08 2.13 20.30
N LEU A 45 2.99 3.42 19.96
CA LEU A 45 1.81 3.96 19.27
C LEU A 45 1.65 3.36 17.86
N ALA A 46 2.72 3.33 17.07
CA ALA A 46 2.75 2.74 15.73
C ALA A 46 2.39 1.25 15.78
N ARG A 47 2.97 0.50 16.73
CA ARG A 47 2.67 -0.92 16.92
C ARG A 47 1.19 -1.17 17.23
N ARG A 48 0.61 -0.42 18.16
CA ARG A 48 -0.82 -0.53 18.49
C ARG A 48 -1.71 -0.09 17.34
N ALA A 49 -1.36 0.97 16.61
CA ALA A 49 -2.11 1.43 15.45
C ALA A 49 -2.14 0.37 14.33
N VAL A 50 -0.98 -0.21 13.99
CA VAL A 50 -0.88 -1.30 12.99
C VAL A 50 -1.69 -2.53 13.44
N LEU A 51 -1.52 -2.99 14.69
CA LEU A 51 -2.26 -4.16 15.18
C LEU A 51 -3.77 -3.93 15.25
N SER A 52 -4.21 -2.73 15.66
CA SER A 52 -5.63 -2.37 15.67
C SER A 52 -6.22 -2.32 14.26
N ALA A 53 -5.53 -1.67 13.31
CA ALA A 53 -5.97 -1.63 11.92
C ALA A 53 -6.04 -3.03 11.29
N CYS A 54 -5.07 -3.90 11.58
CA CYS A 54 -5.11 -5.28 11.10
C CYS A 54 -6.31 -6.04 11.68
N ALA A 55 -6.58 -5.91 12.98
CA ALA A 55 -7.70 -6.58 13.63
C ALA A 55 -9.07 -6.16 13.09
N GLU A 56 -9.28 -4.87 12.81
CA GLU A 56 -10.51 -4.37 12.17
C GLU A 56 -10.64 -4.89 10.73
N VAL A 57 -9.57 -4.86 9.93
CA VAL A 57 -9.60 -5.32 8.52
C VAL A 57 -9.77 -6.83 8.40
N SER A 58 -9.24 -7.63 9.35
CA SER A 58 -9.36 -9.08 9.34
C SER A 58 -10.54 -9.64 10.16
N CYS A 59 -11.44 -8.80 10.68
CA CYS A 59 -12.60 -9.31 11.40
C CYS A 59 -13.59 -10.00 10.45
N GLU A 60 -14.38 -10.93 10.99
CA GLU A 60 -15.31 -11.75 10.19
C GLU A 60 -16.38 -10.87 9.52
N GLU A 61 -16.89 -9.87 10.24
CA GLU A 61 -17.87 -8.92 9.73
C GLU A 61 -17.34 -8.08 8.56
N CYS A 62 -16.13 -7.54 8.64
CA CYS A 62 -15.53 -6.75 7.55
C CYS A 62 -15.19 -7.63 6.33
N ARG A 63 -14.59 -8.81 6.55
CA ARG A 63 -14.29 -9.77 5.49
C ARG A 63 -15.56 -10.14 4.71
N ASP A 64 -16.58 -10.60 5.42
CA ASP A 64 -17.80 -11.13 4.81
C ASP A 64 -18.64 -10.03 4.16
N LEU A 65 -18.64 -8.81 4.71
CA LEU A 65 -19.27 -7.63 4.10
C LEU A 65 -18.56 -7.23 2.80
N CYS A 66 -17.23 -7.12 2.81
CA CYS A 66 -16.45 -6.77 1.62
C CYS A 66 -16.60 -7.82 0.52
N ASP A 67 -16.51 -9.11 0.84
CA ASP A 67 -16.74 -10.19 -0.12
C ASP A 67 -18.20 -10.18 -0.65
N ALA A 68 -19.19 -9.84 0.19
CA ALA A 68 -20.59 -9.75 -0.23
C ALA A 68 -20.88 -8.54 -1.14
N LEU A 69 -20.20 -7.41 -0.92
CA LEU A 69 -20.26 -6.24 -1.80
C LEU A 69 -19.57 -6.55 -3.13
N ASP A 70 -18.36 -7.11 -3.07
CA ASP A 70 -17.55 -7.42 -4.23
C ASP A 70 -18.20 -8.48 -5.13
N ARG A 71 -18.86 -9.51 -4.58
CA ARG A 71 -19.68 -10.49 -5.34
C ARG A 71 -20.75 -9.87 -6.27
N ARG A 72 -21.08 -8.57 -6.12
CA ARG A 72 -22.06 -7.87 -6.96
C ARG A 72 -21.47 -7.28 -8.24
N THR A 73 -20.15 -7.04 -8.28
CA THR A 73 -19.46 -6.29 -9.35
C THR A 73 -18.07 -6.84 -9.73
N GLY A 74 -17.50 -7.71 -8.90
CA GLY A 74 -16.22 -8.40 -9.08
C GLY A 74 -16.36 -9.91 -8.85
N ASP A 75 -15.29 -10.56 -8.39
CA ASP A 75 -15.23 -12.02 -8.16
C ASP A 75 -15.60 -12.42 -6.72
N GLY A 76 -15.61 -11.48 -5.77
CA GLY A 76 -16.11 -11.70 -4.42
C GLY A 76 -15.06 -12.15 -3.43
N ASP A 77 -13.81 -11.75 -3.65
CA ASP A 77 -12.63 -12.11 -2.85
C ASP A 77 -12.00 -10.92 -2.11
N CYS A 78 -12.45 -9.69 -2.38
CA CYS A 78 -11.83 -8.47 -1.88
C CYS A 78 -11.61 -8.44 -0.35
N GLY A 79 -12.62 -8.80 0.44
CA GLY A 79 -12.53 -8.88 1.90
C GLY A 79 -11.59 -9.98 2.36
N THR A 80 -11.67 -11.16 1.75
CA THR A 80 -10.73 -12.27 1.98
C THR A 80 -9.28 -11.89 1.63
N THR A 81 -9.06 -11.13 0.56
CA THR A 81 -7.75 -10.64 0.12
C THR A 81 -7.21 -9.58 1.08
N LEU A 82 -8.04 -8.63 1.54
CA LEU A 82 -7.68 -7.64 2.56
C LEU A 82 -7.32 -8.31 3.90
N ALA A 83 -8.14 -9.26 4.37
CA ALA A 83 -7.92 -9.99 5.61
C ALA A 83 -6.59 -10.76 5.60
N ARG A 84 -6.26 -11.47 4.51
CA ARG A 84 -4.97 -12.16 4.34
C ARG A 84 -3.77 -11.22 4.49
N GLY A 85 -3.86 -10.02 3.93
CA GLY A 85 -2.81 -8.99 4.08
C GLY A 85 -2.67 -8.51 5.52
N ALA A 86 -3.79 -8.21 6.17
CA ALA A 86 -3.83 -7.77 7.57
C ALA A 86 -3.31 -8.85 8.54
N GLU A 87 -3.71 -10.11 8.36
CA GLU A 87 -3.23 -11.26 9.14
C GLU A 87 -1.71 -11.46 8.99
N ALA A 88 -1.18 -11.30 7.77
CA ALA A 88 0.26 -11.40 7.52
C ALA A 88 1.05 -10.28 8.22
N ILE A 89 0.56 -9.03 8.16
CA ILE A 89 1.15 -7.90 8.88
C ILE A 89 1.13 -8.15 10.40
N ALA A 90 -0.01 -8.56 10.96
CA ALA A 90 -0.12 -8.87 12.39
C ALA A 90 0.81 -10.01 12.81
N LYS A 91 0.98 -11.02 11.94
CA LYS A 91 1.96 -12.10 12.13
C LYS A 91 3.40 -11.59 12.12
N ASP A 92 3.78 -10.71 11.19
CA ASP A 92 5.10 -10.08 11.17
C ASP A 92 5.38 -9.25 12.44
N VAL A 93 4.37 -8.57 12.99
CA VAL A 93 4.48 -7.78 14.24
C VAL A 93 4.60 -8.67 15.50
N SER A 94 3.92 -9.81 15.53
CA SER A 94 3.96 -10.75 16.65
C SER A 94 5.22 -11.62 16.67
N GLU A 95 5.71 -12.02 15.49
CA GLU A 95 6.93 -12.82 15.32
C GLU A 95 8.22 -11.96 15.24
N GLY A 96 8.11 -10.64 15.46
CA GLY A 96 9.25 -9.72 15.57
C GLY A 96 9.98 -9.41 14.26
N ARG A 97 9.32 -9.63 13.10
CA ARG A 97 9.85 -9.30 11.76
C ARG A 97 9.47 -7.91 11.26
N PHE A 98 8.47 -7.28 11.86
CA PHE A 98 8.05 -5.93 11.50
C PHE A 98 8.99 -4.89 12.12
N ASP A 99 9.61 -4.07 11.29
CA ASP A 99 10.54 -3.05 11.75
C ASP A 99 9.82 -1.74 12.12
N PHE A 100 9.88 -1.38 13.39
CA PHE A 100 9.42 -0.09 13.92
C PHE A 100 10.60 0.84 14.27
N SER A 101 11.77 0.68 13.63
CA SER A 101 12.94 1.55 13.85
C SER A 101 12.66 3.01 13.48
N SER A 102 12.04 3.23 12.31
CA SER A 102 11.63 4.54 11.78
C SER A 102 10.29 4.44 11.04
N TRP A 103 9.63 5.58 10.81
CA TRP A 103 8.36 5.62 10.07
C TRP A 103 8.47 5.09 8.62
N PRO A 104 9.53 5.39 7.84
CA PRO A 104 9.76 4.75 6.54
C PRO A 104 9.97 3.24 6.62
N ALA A 105 10.68 2.74 7.63
CA ALA A 105 10.89 1.29 7.81
C ALA A 105 9.56 0.56 8.07
N ALA A 106 8.69 1.13 8.91
CA ALA A 106 7.35 0.61 9.15
C ALA A 106 6.50 0.59 7.87
N ALA A 107 6.53 1.67 7.08
CA ALA A 107 5.84 1.74 5.78
C ALA A 107 6.37 0.70 4.78
N ALA A 108 7.70 0.48 4.73
CA ALA A 108 8.31 -0.55 3.89
C ALA A 108 7.94 -1.98 4.33
N CYS A 109 7.73 -2.22 5.63
CA CYS A 109 7.18 -3.48 6.13
C CYS A 109 5.73 -3.70 5.70
N LEU A 110 4.87 -2.67 5.77
CA LEU A 110 3.49 -2.74 5.25
C LEU A 110 3.49 -3.06 3.74
N ALA A 111 4.24 -2.28 2.95
CA ALA A 111 4.35 -2.44 1.50
C ALA A 111 4.79 -3.86 1.10
N ARG A 112 5.84 -4.39 1.75
CA ARG A 112 6.33 -5.75 1.52
C ARG A 112 5.29 -6.81 1.87
N SER A 113 4.62 -6.69 3.02
CA SER A 113 3.68 -7.71 3.48
C SER A 113 2.45 -7.77 2.57
N VAL A 114 1.88 -6.61 2.17
CA VAL A 114 0.77 -6.60 1.20
C VAL A 114 1.19 -7.08 -0.19
N GLN A 115 2.40 -6.74 -0.65
CA GLN A 115 2.91 -7.23 -1.95
C GLN A 115 3.03 -8.75 -2.02
N VAL A 116 3.37 -9.41 -0.89
CA VAL A 116 3.57 -10.86 -0.84
C VAL A 116 2.28 -11.61 -0.54
N HIS A 117 1.38 -11.05 0.27
CA HIS A 117 0.23 -11.77 0.82
C HIS A 117 -1.14 -11.35 0.27
N MET A 118 -1.26 -10.19 -0.37
CA MET A 118 -2.49 -9.77 -1.06
C MET A 118 -2.38 -10.07 -2.55
N GLY A 119 -3.42 -10.71 -3.09
CA GLY A 119 -3.54 -10.99 -4.51
C GLY A 119 -4.02 -9.80 -5.34
N GLY A 120 -3.98 -9.98 -6.66
CA GLY A 120 -4.67 -9.14 -7.64
C GLY A 120 -4.32 -7.65 -7.61
N THR A 121 -5.27 -6.84 -8.06
CA THR A 121 -5.13 -5.38 -8.14
C THR A 121 -5.01 -4.74 -6.75
N SER A 122 -5.68 -5.30 -5.74
CA SER A 122 -5.62 -4.81 -4.36
C SER A 122 -4.20 -4.84 -3.79
N GLY A 123 -3.46 -5.95 -3.94
CA GLY A 123 -2.07 -6.03 -3.49
C GLY A 123 -1.15 -5.01 -4.17
N ALA A 124 -1.35 -4.77 -5.47
CA ALA A 124 -0.62 -3.74 -6.21
C ALA A 124 -0.94 -2.32 -5.72
N ILE A 125 -2.22 -1.99 -5.51
CA ILE A 125 -2.66 -0.66 -5.06
C ILE A 125 -2.15 -0.35 -3.65
N TYR A 126 -2.29 -1.27 -2.70
CA TYR A 126 -1.79 -1.05 -1.33
C TYR A 126 -0.26 -1.00 -1.27
N ASN A 127 0.45 -1.77 -2.11
CA ASN A 127 1.91 -1.66 -2.21
C ASN A 127 2.34 -0.28 -2.73
N ILE A 128 1.68 0.24 -3.77
CA ILE A 128 1.92 1.60 -4.31
C ILE A 128 1.68 2.65 -3.21
N LEU A 129 0.57 2.54 -2.48
CA LEU A 129 0.19 3.46 -1.41
C LEU A 129 1.24 3.48 -0.29
N PHE A 130 1.61 2.32 0.25
CA PHE A 130 2.59 2.24 1.36
C PHE A 130 4.01 2.58 0.92
N THR A 131 4.41 2.24 -0.31
CA THR A 131 5.73 2.61 -0.86
C THR A 131 5.86 4.12 -0.98
N ALA A 132 4.89 4.80 -1.60
CA ALA A 132 4.93 6.25 -1.76
C ALA A 132 4.77 7.00 -0.43
N ALA A 133 3.99 6.46 0.52
CA ALA A 133 3.95 6.97 1.89
C ALA A 133 5.32 6.83 2.59
N GLY A 134 6.00 5.70 2.43
CA GLY A 134 7.36 5.47 2.96
C GLY A 134 8.38 6.47 2.42
N THR A 135 8.39 6.71 1.10
CA THR A 135 9.24 7.74 0.47
C THR A 135 8.94 9.13 1.03
N SER A 136 7.66 9.51 1.15
CA SER A 136 7.28 10.81 1.71
C SER A 136 7.70 10.97 3.18
N LEU A 137 7.71 9.89 3.97
CA LEU A 137 8.19 9.89 5.36
C LEU A 137 9.72 10.00 5.46
N GLU A 138 10.46 9.54 4.46
CA GLU A 138 11.92 9.62 4.36
C GLU A 138 12.39 11.00 3.88
N GLU A 139 11.61 11.63 2.99
CA GLU A 139 11.82 13.02 2.52
C GLU A 139 11.32 14.08 3.53
N ALA A 140 10.49 13.70 4.50
CA ALA A 140 9.88 14.63 5.46
C ALA A 140 10.89 15.21 6.45
N GLU A 141 11.04 16.54 6.43
CA GLU A 141 11.83 17.30 7.39
C GLU A 141 11.46 16.97 8.86
N ASP A 142 12.49 16.75 9.68
CA ASP A 142 12.33 16.55 11.12
C ASP A 142 11.81 17.83 11.81
N GLY A 143 10.86 17.64 12.73
CA GLY A 143 10.27 18.71 13.55
C GLY A 143 8.78 19.00 13.30
N ARG A 144 8.18 18.49 12.22
CA ARG A 144 6.72 18.54 12.02
C ARG A 144 6.00 17.56 12.98
N PRO A 145 4.81 17.89 13.52
CA PRO A 145 4.04 16.96 14.34
C PRO A 145 3.78 15.63 13.63
N THR A 146 3.89 14.51 14.35
CA THR A 146 3.78 13.16 13.78
C THR A 146 2.50 12.95 12.98
N LEU A 147 1.36 13.50 13.43
CA LEU A 147 0.11 13.47 12.67
C LEU A 147 0.23 14.12 11.27
N VAL A 148 0.84 15.31 11.19
CA VAL A 148 1.04 16.03 9.92
C VAL A 148 1.94 15.24 8.98
N ARG A 149 2.99 14.59 9.50
CA ARG A 149 3.87 13.71 8.71
C ARG A 149 3.10 12.53 8.12
N ILE A 150 2.25 11.87 8.93
CA ILE A 150 1.43 10.72 8.49
C ILE A 150 0.36 11.14 7.47
N LEU A 151 -0.29 12.31 7.65
CA LEU A 151 -1.28 12.81 6.69
C LEU A 151 -0.66 13.17 5.33
N ASN A 152 0.51 13.81 5.33
CA ASN A 152 1.26 14.08 4.09
C ASN A 152 1.70 12.78 3.39
N ALA A 153 2.11 11.78 4.16
CA ALA A 153 2.49 10.46 3.63
C ALA A 153 1.29 9.72 3.01
N LEU A 154 0.12 9.78 3.66
CA LEU A 154 -1.12 9.21 3.11
C LEU A 154 -1.59 9.97 1.85
N GLU A 155 -1.40 11.29 1.79
CA GLU A 155 -1.62 12.08 0.57
C GLU A 155 -0.68 11.67 -0.57
N ALA A 156 0.61 11.50 -0.31
CA ALA A 156 1.57 11.02 -1.30
C ALA A 156 1.23 9.59 -1.78
N GLY A 157 0.82 8.72 -0.85
CA GLY A 157 0.30 7.39 -1.12
C GLY A 157 -0.93 7.40 -2.04
N LEU A 158 -1.94 8.21 -1.72
CA LEU A 158 -3.13 8.36 -2.53
C LEU A 158 -2.83 8.95 -3.92
N ALA A 159 -2.01 10.00 -3.99
CA ALA A 159 -1.61 10.60 -5.27
C ALA A 159 -0.88 9.59 -6.18
N ALA A 160 -0.08 8.69 -5.61
CA ALA A 160 0.53 7.58 -6.34
C ALA A 160 -0.50 6.55 -6.81
N VAL A 161 -1.47 6.17 -5.97
CA VAL A 161 -2.58 5.29 -6.36
C VAL A 161 -3.39 5.87 -7.51
N GLN A 162 -3.76 7.16 -7.46
CA GLN A 162 -4.48 7.82 -8.55
C GLN A 162 -3.64 7.89 -9.84
N LYS A 163 -2.34 8.21 -9.72
CA LYS A 163 -1.42 8.30 -10.86
C LYS A 163 -1.21 6.97 -11.59
N TYR A 164 -1.08 5.86 -10.85
CA TYR A 164 -0.73 4.56 -11.43
C TYR A 164 -1.93 3.63 -11.63
N GLY A 165 -2.99 3.76 -10.82
CA GLY A 165 -4.26 3.04 -10.97
C GLY A 165 -5.28 3.77 -11.86
N GLY A 166 -5.08 5.07 -12.12
CA GLY A 166 -5.95 5.89 -12.98
C GLY A 166 -7.23 6.41 -12.32
N ALA A 167 -7.59 5.92 -11.13
CA ALA A 167 -8.85 6.24 -10.47
C ALA A 167 -8.94 7.68 -9.93
N VAL A 168 -10.08 8.32 -10.16
CA VAL A 168 -10.46 9.65 -9.66
C VAL A 168 -11.73 9.56 -8.80
N PRO A 169 -12.08 10.61 -8.01
CA PRO A 169 -13.36 10.65 -7.31
C PRO A 169 -14.53 10.54 -8.29
N GLY A 170 -15.44 9.60 -8.04
CA GLY A 170 -16.52 9.18 -8.93
C GLY A 170 -16.36 7.75 -9.48
N ASP A 171 -15.14 7.19 -9.47
CA ASP A 171 -14.83 5.90 -10.11
C ASP A 171 -15.21 4.66 -9.27
N ARG A 172 -15.85 4.84 -8.11
CA ARG A 172 -16.37 3.76 -7.25
C ARG A 172 -15.26 2.90 -6.65
N THR A 173 -14.19 3.55 -6.20
CA THR A 173 -12.99 2.90 -5.64
C THR A 173 -12.69 3.41 -4.23
N LEU A 174 -11.62 2.89 -3.61
CA LEU A 174 -11.14 3.40 -2.31
C LEU A 174 -10.75 4.90 -2.35
N VAL A 175 -10.53 5.48 -3.53
CA VAL A 175 -10.29 6.93 -3.72
C VAL A 175 -11.48 7.74 -3.20
N ASP A 176 -12.71 7.24 -3.38
CA ASP A 176 -13.94 7.91 -2.95
C ASP A 176 -14.07 8.02 -1.43
N ALA A 177 -13.42 7.13 -0.67
CA ALA A 177 -13.32 7.23 0.79
C ALA A 177 -12.09 8.07 1.24
N LEU A 178 -10.92 7.85 0.60
CA LEU A 178 -9.67 8.50 1.01
C LEU A 178 -9.58 9.99 0.65
N VAL A 179 -10.19 10.45 -0.45
CA VAL A 179 -10.18 11.88 -0.82
C VAL A 179 -10.98 12.72 0.19
N PRO A 180 -12.24 12.40 0.54
CA PRO A 180 -12.97 13.12 1.59
C PRO A 180 -12.26 13.08 2.95
N PHE A 181 -11.69 11.92 3.34
CA PHE A 181 -10.90 11.79 4.56
C PHE A 181 -9.75 12.80 4.60
N LEU A 182 -8.89 12.81 3.58
CA LEU A 182 -7.71 13.68 3.53
C LEU A 182 -8.07 15.15 3.40
N ASN A 183 -9.12 15.50 2.65
CA ASN A 183 -9.60 16.88 2.53
C ASN A 183 -10.06 17.43 3.89
N SER A 184 -10.69 16.60 4.72
CA SER A 184 -11.03 16.95 6.09
C SER A 184 -9.80 16.98 7.01
N ALA A 185 -8.99 15.91 7.01
CA ALA A 185 -7.90 15.72 7.96
C ALA A 185 -6.76 16.75 7.82
N LYS A 186 -6.53 17.30 6.63
CA LYS A 186 -5.54 18.40 6.43
C LYS A 186 -5.91 19.72 7.12
N THR A 187 -7.17 19.87 7.54
CA THR A 187 -7.62 21.07 8.28
C THR A 187 -7.34 20.98 9.79
N ILE A 188 -6.87 19.83 10.28
CA ILE A 188 -6.60 19.59 11.70
C ILE A 188 -5.35 20.37 12.14
N ASP A 189 -5.53 21.30 13.07
CA ASP A 189 -4.42 21.89 13.82
C ASP A 189 -3.86 20.85 14.81
N ALA A 190 -2.71 20.28 14.48
CA ALA A 190 -2.00 19.34 15.34
C ALA A 190 -1.42 19.98 16.63
N SER A 191 -1.54 21.30 16.80
CA SER A 191 -1.19 22.05 18.02
C SER A 191 -2.34 22.11 19.04
N SER A 192 -3.55 21.77 18.61
CA SER A 192 -4.75 21.77 19.46
C SER A 192 -4.74 20.63 20.49
N PRO A 193 -5.55 20.70 21.56
CA PRO A 193 -5.62 19.65 22.58
C PRO A 193 -5.94 18.27 22.00
N PRO A 194 -5.43 17.16 22.57
CA PRO A 194 -5.61 15.80 22.04
C PRO A 194 -7.07 15.41 21.80
N GLU A 195 -7.99 15.88 22.65
CA GLU A 195 -9.44 15.66 22.52
C GLU A 195 -10.02 16.35 21.29
N SER A 196 -9.52 17.55 20.95
CA SER A 196 -9.92 18.30 19.75
C SER A 196 -9.36 17.65 18.50
N VAL A 197 -8.09 17.26 18.51
CA VAL A 197 -7.45 16.52 17.41
C VAL A 197 -8.18 15.20 17.16
N LYS A 198 -8.56 14.48 18.22
CA LYS A 198 -9.38 13.25 18.13
C LYS A 198 -10.75 13.54 17.53
N ALA A 199 -11.44 14.61 17.96
CA ALA A 199 -12.75 14.97 17.41
C ALA A 199 -12.67 15.23 15.90
N SER A 200 -11.72 16.03 15.43
CA SER A 200 -11.57 16.31 13.99
C SER A 200 -11.08 15.11 13.18
N LEU A 201 -10.34 14.16 13.79
CA LEU A 201 -10.05 12.87 13.16
C LEU A 201 -11.31 12.01 12.99
N LEU A 202 -12.24 12.02 13.97
CA LEU A 202 -13.52 11.33 13.86
C LEU A 202 -14.46 11.99 12.83
N GLU A 203 -14.46 13.32 12.73
CA GLU A 203 -15.16 14.04 11.65
C GLU A 203 -14.59 13.65 10.27
N SER A 204 -13.26 13.50 10.17
CA SER A 204 -12.59 13.08 8.94
C SER A 204 -12.91 11.61 8.58
N LEU A 205 -13.05 10.74 9.57
CA LEU A 205 -13.54 9.37 9.38
C LEU A 205 -14.99 9.35 8.86
N ALA A 206 -15.88 10.18 9.43
CA ALA A 206 -17.26 10.29 8.93
C ALA A 206 -17.30 10.76 7.46
N ARG A 207 -16.37 11.61 7.01
CA ARG A 207 -16.24 11.95 5.58
C ARG A 207 -15.81 10.76 4.72
N ALA A 208 -14.98 9.86 5.24
CA ALA A 208 -14.60 8.63 4.55
C ALA A 208 -15.81 7.69 4.39
N GLU A 209 -16.62 7.57 5.44
CA GLU A 209 -17.87 6.77 5.45
C GLU A 209 -18.91 7.34 4.48
N GLU A 210 -19.14 8.66 4.49
CA GLU A 210 -19.99 9.36 3.51
C GLU A 210 -19.53 9.12 2.07
N GLY A 211 -18.21 9.15 1.82
CA GLY A 211 -17.61 8.89 0.51
C GLY A 211 -17.80 7.45 0.04
N ALA A 212 -17.53 6.48 0.93
CA ALA A 212 -17.75 5.06 0.67
C ALA A 212 -19.23 4.74 0.40
N GLU A 213 -20.15 5.29 1.19
CA GLU A 213 -21.60 5.14 1.01
C GLU A 213 -22.07 5.75 -0.33
N GLY A 214 -21.49 6.89 -0.71
CA GLY A 214 -21.76 7.58 -1.99
C GLY A 214 -21.53 6.72 -3.23
N THR A 215 -20.59 5.77 -3.18
CA THR A 215 -20.30 4.84 -4.30
C THR A 215 -21.48 3.98 -4.73
N LYS A 216 -22.49 3.80 -3.86
CA LYS A 216 -23.73 3.06 -4.17
C LYS A 216 -24.61 3.75 -5.22
N GLY A 217 -24.55 5.08 -5.30
CA GLY A 217 -25.35 5.90 -6.20
C GLY A 217 -24.64 6.29 -7.50
N MET A 218 -23.35 6.00 -7.61
CA MET A 218 -22.55 6.29 -8.80
C MET A 218 -22.84 5.26 -9.90
N THR A 219 -22.99 5.75 -11.14
CA THR A 219 -23.07 4.94 -12.35
C THR A 219 -21.85 5.21 -13.20
N ASP A 220 -21.30 4.17 -13.81
CA ASP A 220 -20.21 4.26 -14.77
C ASP A 220 -20.61 5.21 -15.92
N ALA A 221 -19.68 6.07 -16.37
CA ALA A 221 -19.92 7.17 -17.31
C ALA A 221 -19.94 6.74 -18.79
#